data_AF-A0A383F224-F1
#
_entry.id   AF-A0A383F224-F1
#
_cell.length_a   1.000
_cell.length_b   1.000
_cell.length_c   1.000
_cell.angle_alpha   90.00
_cell.angle_beta   90.00
_cell.angle_gamma   90.00
#
_symmetry.space_group_name_H-M   'P 1'
#
loop_
_entity.id
_entity.type
_entity.pdbx_description
1 polymer ?
#
loop_
_entity_poly.entity_id
_entity_poly.type
_entity_poly.pdbx_seq_one_letter_code
_entity_poly.pdbx_strand_id
1 'polypeptide(L)'
;MKIKNFIYLSLLTFLVSCSNDKKTADLEFGTMQCLMCSIKIEEAVAELKGVKEVEVDLKSQSGKVIYRASMLSISDIEKTITSIGYSVNGHEANKDAYNDLELCCKIQSSD
;
A
#
# COMPACT_ATOMS: atom_id res chain seq x y z
N MET A 1 7.03 41.91 26.22
CA MET A 1 6.93 42.21 24.78
C MET A 1 8.23 41.84 24.05
N LYS A 2 8.47 40.55 23.76
CA LYS A 2 9.43 40.03 22.75
C LYS A 2 9.04 38.61 22.29
N ILE A 3 7.75 38.31 22.21
CA ILE A 3 7.18 37.03 21.72
C ILE A 3 6.77 37.12 20.23
N LYS A 4 6.78 38.33 19.66
CA LYS A 4 6.37 38.59 18.28
C LYS A 4 7.36 38.06 17.23
N ASN A 5 8.60 37.75 17.62
CA ASN A 5 9.69 37.35 16.72
C ASN A 5 9.94 35.83 16.63
N PHE A 6 9.26 35.02 17.43
CA PHE A 6 9.36 33.55 17.36
C PHE A 6 8.20 32.93 16.57
N ILE A 7 7.06 33.64 16.50
CA ILE A 7 5.88 33.21 15.74
C ILE A 7 6.09 33.38 14.22
N TYR A 8 6.90 34.36 13.80
CA TYR A 8 7.17 34.66 12.39
C TYR A 8 8.04 33.61 11.69
N LEU A 9 8.89 32.87 12.41
CA LEU A 9 9.79 31.87 11.81
C LEU A 9 9.08 30.55 11.49
N SER A 10 7.96 30.26 12.18
CA SER A 10 7.12 29.10 11.91
C SER A 10 6.17 29.31 10.72
N LEU A 11 5.98 30.55 10.26
CA LEU A 11 5.05 30.87 9.16
C LEU A 11 5.68 30.72 7.76
N LEU A 12 7.00 30.54 7.65
CA LEU A 12 7.71 30.49 6.36
C LEU A 12 7.84 29.08 5.75
N THR A 13 7.46 28.02 6.47
CA THR A 13 7.53 26.63 5.96
C THR A 13 6.24 26.15 5.30
N PHE A 14 5.23 27.02 5.16
CA PHE A 14 3.94 26.69 4.54
C PHE A 14 3.86 27.11 3.06
N LEU A 15 4.98 27.14 2.35
CA LEU A 15 4.93 27.03 0.89
C LEU A 15 4.80 25.55 0.55
N VAL A 16 3.59 25.03 0.79
CA VAL A 16 3.12 23.74 0.30
C VAL A 16 3.26 23.77 -1.22
N SER A 17 4.41 23.27 -1.70
CA SER A 17 4.65 23.00 -3.10
C SER A 17 3.82 21.79 -3.46
N CYS A 18 2.63 22.01 -4.00
CA CYS A 18 1.84 20.96 -4.64
C CYS A 18 2.49 20.61 -5.98
N SER A 19 3.58 19.84 -5.95
CA SER A 19 3.99 19.07 -7.12
C SER A 19 2.95 17.98 -7.34
N ASN A 20 2.32 17.95 -8.52
CA ASN A 20 1.30 16.97 -8.86
C ASN A 20 1.96 15.64 -9.27
N ASP A 21 2.57 14.95 -8.30
CA ASP A 21 3.26 13.67 -8.48
C ASP A 21 2.42 12.47 -8.04
N LYS A 22 1.13 12.69 -7.76
CA LYS A 22 0.18 11.63 -7.40
C LYS A 22 -0.11 10.75 -8.61
N LYS A 23 -0.04 9.44 -8.41
CA LYS A 23 -0.53 8.44 -9.34
C LYS A 23 -1.54 7.55 -8.65
N THR A 24 -2.45 7.04 -9.44
CA THR A 24 -3.41 6.00 -9.06
C THR A 24 -3.06 4.75 -9.84
N ALA A 25 -3.04 3.61 -9.16
CA ALA A 25 -2.90 2.31 -9.78
C ALA A 25 -3.98 1.38 -9.27
N ASP A 26 -4.47 0.51 -10.15
CA ASP A 26 -5.35 -0.58 -9.79
C ASP A 26 -4.51 -1.81 -9.42
N LEU A 27 -5.02 -2.61 -8.49
CA LEU A 27 -4.42 -3.84 -7.99
C LEU A 27 -5.42 -4.97 -8.23
N GLU A 28 -4.95 -6.10 -8.75
CA GLU A 28 -5.74 -7.31 -8.97
C GLU A 28 -5.08 -8.47 -8.23
N PHE A 29 -5.77 -9.08 -7.26
CA PHE A 29 -5.18 -10.06 -6.35
C PHE A 29 -5.51 -11.48 -6.79
N GLY A 30 -4.48 -12.32 -6.95
CA GLY A 30 -4.68 -13.75 -7.26
C GLY A 30 -4.93 -14.61 -6.02
N THR A 31 -4.48 -14.15 -4.85
CA THR A 31 -4.67 -14.85 -3.57
C THR A 31 -5.29 -13.92 -2.54
N MET A 32 -6.61 -13.93 -2.41
CA MET A 32 -7.34 -13.20 -1.37
C MET A 32 -8.68 -13.91 -1.10
N GLN A 33 -8.86 -14.43 0.12
CA GLN A 33 -9.98 -15.32 0.43
C GLN A 33 -10.83 -14.91 1.65
N CYS A 34 -10.32 -14.03 2.51
CA CYS A 34 -11.07 -13.55 3.68
C CYS A 34 -10.74 -12.10 4.01
N LEU A 35 -11.57 -11.49 4.87
CA LEU A 35 -11.42 -10.10 5.33
C LEU A 35 -10.06 -9.85 6.00
N MET A 36 -9.49 -10.85 6.67
CA MET A 36 -8.17 -10.70 7.28
C MET A 36 -7.06 -10.58 6.23
N CYS A 37 -7.21 -11.21 5.06
CA CYS A 37 -6.24 -11.06 3.97
C CYS A 37 -6.26 -9.63 3.43
N SER A 38 -7.45 -9.07 3.20
CA SER A 38 -7.58 -7.71 2.68
C SER A 38 -7.01 -6.68 3.67
N ILE A 39 -7.31 -6.83 4.96
CA ILE A 39 -6.76 -5.95 6.01
C ILE A 39 -5.22 -6.03 6.04
N LYS A 40 -4.63 -7.24 6.04
CA LYS A 40 -3.16 -7.40 6.05
C LYS A 40 -2.50 -6.72 4.84
N ILE A 41 -3.12 -6.83 3.66
CA ILE A 41 -2.63 -6.17 2.44
C ILE A 41 -2.74 -4.65 2.55
N GLU A 42 -3.89 -4.13 2.98
CA GLU A 42 -4.09 -2.68 3.17
C GLU A 42 -3.10 -2.09 4.17
N GLU A 43 -2.92 -2.73 5.32
CA GLU A 43 -1.97 -2.30 6.35
C GLU A 43 -0.53 -2.24 5.81
N ALA A 44 -0.07 -3.31 5.15
CA ALA A 44 1.28 -3.38 4.60
C ALA A 44 1.53 -2.32 3.52
N VAL A 45 0.54 -2.05 2.66
CA VAL A 45 0.66 -1.01 1.64
C VAL A 45 0.59 0.39 2.26
N ALA A 46 -0.30 0.61 3.25
CA ALA A 46 -0.44 1.90 3.92
C ALA A 46 0.83 2.35 4.66
N GLU A 47 1.64 1.40 5.14
CA GLU A 47 2.92 1.67 5.81
C GLU A 47 4.02 2.19 4.85
N LEU A 48 3.86 2.01 3.53
CA LEU A 48 4.85 2.46 2.56
C LEU A 48 4.91 3.99 2.49
N LYS A 49 6.12 4.54 2.68
CA LYS A 49 6.36 5.98 2.51
C LYS A 49 6.03 6.41 1.09
N GLY A 50 5.06 7.30 0.97
CA GLY A 50 4.60 7.81 -0.33
C GLY A 50 3.19 7.35 -0.69
N VAL A 51 2.64 6.34 -0.03
CA VAL A 51 1.22 6.00 -0.11
C VAL A 51 0.39 7.12 0.53
N LYS A 52 -0.75 7.40 -0.10
CA LYS A 52 -1.74 8.38 0.34
C LYS A 52 -3.03 7.73 0.76
N GLU A 53 -3.43 6.72 0.01
CA GLU A 53 -4.68 6.02 0.18
C GLU A 53 -4.54 4.64 -0.45
N VAL A 54 -5.13 3.63 0.19
CA VAL A 54 -5.25 2.28 -0.32
C VAL A 54 -6.61 1.75 0.10
N GLU A 55 -7.30 1.14 -0.85
CA GLU A 55 -8.59 0.49 -0.63
C GLU A 55 -8.57 -0.87 -1.34
N VAL A 56 -9.08 -1.90 -0.68
CA VAL A 56 -9.15 -3.26 -1.20
C VAL A 56 -10.59 -3.77 -1.09
N ASP A 57 -11.08 -4.34 -2.18
CA ASP A 57 -12.38 -4.99 -2.28
C ASP A 57 -12.19 -6.52 -2.33
N LEU A 58 -12.63 -7.19 -1.27
CA LEU A 58 -12.58 -8.64 -1.14
C LEU A 58 -13.49 -9.37 -2.15
N LYS A 59 -14.65 -8.78 -2.52
CA LYS A 59 -15.62 -9.43 -3.42
C LYS A 59 -15.10 -9.48 -4.85
N SER A 60 -14.46 -8.40 -5.30
CA SER A 60 -13.86 -8.33 -6.64
C SER A 60 -12.40 -8.76 -6.68
N GLN A 61 -11.79 -9.10 -5.54
CA GLN A 61 -10.36 -9.40 -5.41
C GLN A 61 -9.50 -8.33 -6.09
N SER A 62 -9.86 -7.06 -5.87
CA SER A 62 -9.18 -5.93 -6.50
C SER A 62 -9.01 -4.79 -5.51
N GLY A 63 -8.21 -3.80 -5.87
CA GLY A 63 -7.96 -2.65 -5.03
C GLY A 63 -7.45 -1.46 -5.82
N LYS A 64 -7.32 -0.35 -5.13
CA LYS A 64 -6.82 0.89 -5.70
C LYS A 64 -5.84 1.52 -4.72
N VAL A 65 -4.73 2.01 -5.23
CA VAL A 65 -3.72 2.71 -4.44
C VAL A 65 -3.42 4.07 -5.06
N ILE A 66 -3.41 5.10 -4.22
CA ILE A 66 -2.97 6.44 -4.56
C ILE A 66 -1.63 6.69 -3.88
N TYR A 67 -0.60 6.99 -4.67
CA TYR A 67 0.77 7.15 -4.17
C TYR A 67 1.53 8.27 -4.87
N ARG A 68 2.63 8.69 -4.27
CA ARG A 68 3.57 9.67 -4.82
C ARG A 68 4.59 8.98 -5.70
N ALA A 69 4.50 9.18 -7.01
CA ALA A 69 5.40 8.56 -7.99
C ALA A 69 6.86 9.06 -7.89
N SER A 70 7.10 10.18 -7.21
CA SER A 70 8.45 10.64 -6.90
C SER A 70 9.13 9.84 -5.78
N MET A 71 8.37 9.10 -4.97
CA MET A 71 8.86 8.38 -3.79
C MET A 71 8.72 6.87 -3.90
N LEU A 72 7.71 6.40 -4.64
CA LEU A 72 7.30 5.01 -4.67
C LEU A 72 6.88 4.64 -6.08
N SER A 73 7.25 3.46 -6.56
CA SER A 73 6.76 2.92 -7.83
C SER A 73 5.70 1.86 -7.62
N ILE A 74 4.89 1.57 -8.65
CA ILE A 74 3.94 0.46 -8.60
C ILE A 74 4.64 -0.89 -8.33
N SER A 75 5.83 -1.10 -8.88
CA SER A 75 6.62 -2.31 -8.65
C SER A 75 7.02 -2.48 -7.19
N ASP A 76 7.29 -1.38 -6.46
CA ASP A 76 7.61 -1.46 -5.03
C ASP A 76 6.39 -1.85 -4.19
N ILE A 77 5.20 -1.38 -4.59
CA ILE A 77 3.93 -1.77 -3.97
C ILE A 77 3.66 -3.26 -4.21
N GLU A 78 3.78 -3.71 -5.46
CA GLU A 78 3.61 -5.13 -5.83
C GLU A 78 4.62 -6.04 -5.12
N LYS A 79 5.88 -5.60 -5.00
CA LYS A 79 6.90 -6.31 -4.21
C LYS A 79 6.54 -6.41 -2.74
N THR A 80 5.98 -5.35 -2.16
CA THR A 80 5.56 -5.36 -0.76
C THR A 80 4.45 -6.38 -0.55
N ILE A 81 3.44 -6.38 -1.41
CA ILE A 81 2.31 -7.33 -1.37
C ILE A 81 2.80 -8.79 -1.56
N THR A 82 3.67 -9.03 -2.54
CA THR A 82 4.25 -10.37 -2.77
C THR A 82 5.15 -10.81 -1.62
N SER A 83 5.86 -9.90 -0.96
CA SER A 83 6.73 -10.21 0.18
C SER A 83 5.99 -10.64 1.43
N ILE A 84 4.71 -10.26 1.57
CA ILE A 84 3.83 -10.73 2.67
C ILE A 84 3.00 -11.96 2.26
N GLY A 85 3.31 -12.57 1.12
CA GLY A 85 2.74 -13.84 0.69
C GLY A 85 1.46 -13.73 -0.14
N TYR A 86 1.15 -12.57 -0.74
CA TYR A 86 -0.03 -12.44 -1.61
C TYR A 86 0.35 -12.12 -3.06
N SER A 87 -0.30 -12.75 -4.05
CA SER A 87 -0.11 -12.44 -5.46
C SER A 87 -0.91 -11.21 -5.89
N VAL A 88 -0.35 -10.42 -6.80
CA VAL A 88 -0.98 -9.18 -7.30
C VAL A 88 -0.53 -8.87 -8.73
N ASN A 89 -1.44 -8.39 -9.58
CA ASN A 89 -1.19 -7.98 -10.96
C ASN A 89 -0.41 -9.04 -11.79
N GLY A 90 -0.67 -10.32 -11.54
CA GLY A 90 0.04 -11.45 -12.19
C GLY A 90 1.43 -11.74 -11.61
N HIS A 91 1.87 -11.05 -10.58
CA HIS A 91 3.08 -11.38 -9.82
C HIS A 91 2.76 -12.43 -8.75
N GLU A 92 3.51 -13.54 -8.80
CA GLU A 92 3.39 -14.62 -7.84
C GLU A 92 3.82 -14.21 -6.43
N ALA A 93 3.15 -14.77 -5.42
CA ALA A 93 3.50 -14.57 -4.02
C ALA A 93 4.91 -15.11 -3.71
N ASN A 94 5.61 -14.46 -2.78
CA ASN A 94 6.81 -15.06 -2.21
C ASN A 94 6.41 -16.37 -1.48
N LYS A 95 7.03 -17.48 -1.90
CA LYS A 95 6.67 -18.82 -1.43
C LYS A 95 6.89 -19.00 0.08
N ASP A 96 7.99 -18.46 0.61
CA ASP A 96 8.32 -18.60 2.03
C ASP A 96 7.33 -17.81 2.88
N ALA A 97 7.07 -16.55 2.52
CA ALA A 97 6.07 -15.73 3.20
C ALA A 97 4.66 -16.34 3.12
N TYR A 98 4.27 -16.89 1.97
CA TYR A 98 2.99 -17.60 1.82
C TYR A 98 2.91 -18.84 2.71
N ASN A 99 4.01 -19.59 2.84
CA ASN A 99 4.09 -20.76 3.70
C ASN A 99 4.05 -20.40 5.20
N ASP A 100 4.38 -19.17 5.56
CA ASP A 100 4.26 -18.68 6.94
C ASP A 100 2.89 -18.07 7.26
N LEU A 101 2.03 -17.89 6.25
CA LEU A 101 0.66 -17.42 6.47
C LEU A 101 -0.16 -18.41 7.29
N GLU A 102 -1.14 -17.87 8.02
CA GLU A 102 -2.17 -18.66 8.69
C GLU A 102 -2.90 -19.56 7.70
N LEU A 103 -3.38 -20.72 8.17
CA LEU A 103 -4.04 -21.74 7.34
C LEU A 103 -5.19 -21.16 6.50
N CYS A 104 -5.98 -20.25 7.08
CA CYS A 104 -7.10 -19.58 6.41
C CYS A 104 -6.68 -18.59 5.32
N CYS A 105 -5.40 -18.25 5.20
CA CYS A 105 -4.85 -17.37 4.17
C CYS A 105 -4.18 -18.16 3.05
N LYS A 106 -3.91 -19.46 3.26
CA LYS A 106 -3.39 -20.37 2.23
C LYS A 106 -4.54 -20.90 1.39
N ILE A 107 -4.66 -20.42 0.16
CA ILE A 107 -5.61 -21.00 -0.80
C ILE A 107 -4.98 -22.33 -1.25
N GLN A 108 -5.57 -23.44 -0.82
CA GLN A 108 -5.28 -24.73 -1.44
C GLN A 108 -5.76 -24.61 -2.88
N SER A 109 -4.84 -24.68 -3.85
CA SER A 109 -5.21 -25.00 -5.23
C SER A 109 -5.89 -26.37 -5.16
N SER A 110 -7.22 -26.38 -5.14
CA SER A 110 -7.98 -27.60 -5.40
C SER A 110 -7.70 -27.97 -6.85
N ASP A 111 -6.90 -29.02 -7.02
CA ASP A 111 -6.85 -29.81 -8.25
C ASP A 111 -8.26 -30.10 -8.80
#